data_AF-A0A497PCZ7-F1
#
_entry.id   AF-A0A497PCZ7-F1
#
_cell.length_a   1.000
_cell.length_b   1.000
_cell.length_c   1.000
_cell.angle_alpha   90.00
_cell.angle_beta   90.00
_cell.angle_gamma   90.00
#
_symmetry.space_group_name_H-M   'P 1'
#
loop_
_entity.id
_entity.type
_entity.pdbx_description
1 polymer ?
#
loop_
_entity_poly.entity_id
_entity_poly.type
_entity_poly.pdbx_seq_one_letter_code
_entity_poly.pdbx_strand_id
1 'polypeptide(L)'
;MALTALAIGAFMVQWLMGHYYNREIAWAIERYWQENPHLLKREKEALKKWVQRLIVHARFRLKKEGELPEKNPIKFFNNDYEGIIVKAEPNWYRKHYVVQIRM
;
A
#
# COMPACT_ATOMS: atom_id res chain seq x y z
N MET A 1 -23.63 25.47 28.06
CA MET A 1 -23.17 24.13 28.48
C MET A 1 -24.02 23.00 27.90
N ALA A 2 -25.35 22.93 28.10
CA ALA A 2 -26.17 21.86 27.51
C ALA A 2 -26.11 21.82 25.96
N LEU A 3 -26.37 22.96 25.29
CA LEU A 3 -26.34 23.05 23.82
C LEU A 3 -24.99 22.64 23.20
N THR A 4 -23.89 23.01 23.85
CA THR A 4 -22.53 22.66 23.44
C THR A 4 -22.24 21.17 23.60
N ALA A 5 -22.76 20.52 24.65
CA ALA A 5 -22.64 19.06 24.81
C ALA A 5 -23.44 18.30 23.74
N LEU A 6 -24.64 18.77 23.40
CA LEU A 6 -25.45 18.21 22.31
C LEU A 6 -24.77 18.34 20.95
N ALA A 7 -24.16 19.49 20.64
CA ALA A 7 -23.42 19.71 19.40
C ALA A 7 -22.20 18.77 19.28
N ILE A 8 -21.44 18.59 20.36
CA ILE A 8 -20.30 17.66 20.42
C ILE A 8 -20.77 16.20 20.26
N GLY A 9 -21.88 15.83 20.89
CA GLY A 9 -22.48 14.50 20.74
C GLY A 9 -22.92 14.22 19.29
N ALA A 10 -23.62 15.17 18.66
CA ALA A 10 -24.04 15.07 17.26
C ALA A 10 -22.83 14.94 16.30
N PHE A 11 -21.77 15.72 16.53
CA PHE A 11 -20.54 15.63 15.75
C PHE A 11 -19.84 14.26 15.90
N MET A 12 -19.76 13.71 17.12
CA MET A 12 -19.21 12.36 17.33
C MET A 12 -20.05 11.27 16.65
N VAL A 13 -21.39 11.36 16.70
CA VAL A 13 -22.28 10.41 15.99
C VAL A 13 -22.10 10.52 14.47
N GLN A 14 -22.02 11.74 13.92
CA GLN A 14 -21.76 11.98 12.50
C GLN A 14 -20.39 11.43 12.07
N TRP A 15 -19.35 11.62 12.89
CA TRP A 15 -18.00 11.11 12.64
C TRP A 15 -17.94 9.58 12.64
N LEU A 16 -18.57 8.93 13.64
CA LEU A 16 -18.67 7.47 13.73
C LEU A 16 -19.46 6.88 12.53
N MET A 17 -20.60 7.48 12.17
CA MET A 17 -21.36 7.07 10.99
C MET A 17 -20.56 7.27 9.70
N GLY A 18 -19.87 8.39 9.54
CA GLY A 18 -19.00 8.63 8.38
C GLY A 18 -17.89 7.57 8.26
N HIS A 19 -17.26 7.18 9.36
CA HIS A 19 -16.28 6.09 9.37
C HIS A 19 -16.90 4.73 9.05
N TYR A 20 -18.14 4.45 9.49
CA TYR A 20 -18.86 3.23 9.16
C TYR A 20 -19.22 3.15 7.66
N TYR A 21 -19.87 4.18 7.11
CA TYR A 21 -20.24 4.20 5.69
C TYR A 21 -19.01 4.17 4.77
N ASN A 22 -17.94 4.89 5.09
CA ASN A 22 -16.69 4.83 4.33
C ASN A 22 -16.06 3.42 4.35
N ARG A 23 -16.23 2.65 5.44
CA ARG A 23 -15.80 1.25 5.50
C ARG A 23 -16.66 0.37 4.59
N GLU A 24 -17.99 0.44 4.68
CA GLU A 24 -18.88 -0.38 3.85
C GLU A 24 -18.70 -0.08 2.35
N ILE A 25 -18.54 1.20 1.98
CA ILE A 25 -18.25 1.61 0.59
C ILE A 25 -16.90 1.03 0.13
N ALA A 26 -15.85 1.09 0.96
CA ALA A 26 -14.56 0.49 0.62
C ALA A 26 -14.64 -1.04 0.47
N TRP A 27 -15.44 -1.72 1.29
CA TRP A 27 -15.65 -3.18 1.19
C TRP A 27 -16.49 -3.56 -0.03
N ALA A 28 -17.46 -2.73 -0.45
CA ALA A 28 -18.21 -2.91 -1.68
C ALA A 28 -17.33 -2.72 -2.93
N ILE A 29 -16.47 -1.69 -2.93
CA ILE A 29 -15.49 -1.44 -4.01
C ILE A 29 -14.49 -2.60 -4.11
N GLU A 30 -13.93 -3.05 -2.99
CA GLU A 30 -12.98 -4.17 -2.96
C GLU A 30 -13.64 -5.46 -3.48
N ARG A 31 -14.86 -5.77 -3.03
CA ARG A 31 -15.62 -6.93 -3.51
C ARG A 31 -15.86 -6.87 -5.02
N TYR A 32 -16.29 -5.72 -5.54
CA TYR A 32 -16.51 -5.53 -6.97
C TYR A 32 -15.24 -5.80 -7.80
N TRP A 33 -14.06 -5.37 -7.33
CA TRP A 33 -12.79 -5.67 -7.97
C TRP A 33 -12.33 -7.13 -7.84
N GLN A 34 -12.71 -7.82 -6.76
CA GLN A 34 -12.43 -9.25 -6.56
C GLN A 34 -13.33 -10.14 -7.43
N GLU A 35 -14.60 -9.75 -7.61
CA GLU A 35 -15.56 -10.41 -8.51
C GLU A 35 -15.23 -10.14 -9.99
N ASN A 36 -14.66 -8.98 -10.31
CA ASN A 36 -14.31 -8.56 -11.67
C ASN A 36 -12.79 -8.37 -11.89
N PRO A 37 -11.94 -9.39 -11.62
CA PRO A 37 -10.48 -9.23 -11.60
C PRO A 37 -9.88 -8.95 -12.99
N HIS A 38 -10.66 -9.19 -14.05
CA HIS A 38 -10.28 -8.92 -15.43
C HIS A 38 -10.24 -7.42 -15.77
N LEU A 39 -11.07 -6.59 -15.13
CA LEU A 39 -11.24 -5.15 -15.46
C LEU A 39 -9.96 -4.31 -15.29
N LEU A 40 -9.06 -4.73 -14.39
CA LEU A 40 -7.77 -4.07 -14.14
C LEU A 40 -6.58 -4.98 -14.43
N LYS A 41 -6.77 -6.12 -15.10
CA LYS A 41 -5.69 -7.11 -15.28
C LYS A 41 -4.54 -6.52 -16.10
N ARG A 42 -4.85 -5.82 -17.19
CA ARG A 42 -3.87 -5.22 -18.10
C ARG A 42 -3.09 -4.10 -17.41
N GLU A 43 -3.77 -3.33 -16.57
CA GLU A 43 -3.28 -2.17 -15.83
C GLU A 43 -2.36 -2.63 -14.70
N LYS A 44 -2.79 -3.64 -13.93
CA LYS A 44 -1.98 -4.30 -12.90
C LYS A 44 -0.71 -4.94 -13.51
N GLU A 45 -0.83 -5.62 -14.64
CA GLU A 45 0.33 -6.17 -15.36
C GLU A 45 1.28 -5.07 -15.89
N ALA A 46 0.74 -3.98 -16.46
CA ALA A 46 1.53 -2.88 -16.98
C ALA A 46 2.28 -2.14 -15.85
N LEU A 47 1.61 -1.91 -14.72
CA LEU A 47 2.19 -1.33 -13.52
C LEU A 47 3.27 -2.24 -12.94
N LYS A 48 3.02 -3.55 -12.81
CA LYS A 48 4.03 -4.53 -12.36
C LYS A 48 5.27 -4.50 -13.26
N LYS A 49 5.10 -4.54 -14.58
CA LYS A 49 6.19 -4.44 -15.57
C LYS A 49 6.95 -3.10 -15.45
N TRP A 50 6.29 -2.01 -15.04
CA TRP A 50 6.93 -0.73 -14.77
C TRP A 50 7.76 -0.74 -13.48
N VAL A 51 7.20 -1.20 -12.36
CA VAL A 51 7.91 -1.30 -11.09
C VAL A 51 9.10 -2.26 -11.20
N GLN A 52 8.96 -3.39 -11.91
CA GLN A 52 10.07 -4.31 -12.16
C GLN A 52 11.25 -3.66 -12.91
N ARG A 53 10.97 -2.79 -13.90
CA ARG A 53 12.02 -1.99 -14.58
C ARG A 53 12.70 -1.01 -13.63
N LEU A 54 11.94 -0.37 -12.73
CA LEU A 54 12.51 0.53 -11.72
C LEU A 54 13.42 -0.21 -10.72
N ILE A 55 13.03 -1.42 -10.28
CA ILE A 55 13.88 -2.27 -9.42
C ILE A 55 15.20 -2.63 -10.14
N VAL A 56 15.12 -3.05 -11.41
CA VAL A 56 16.32 -3.40 -12.20
C VAL A 56 17.23 -2.19 -12.42
N HIS A 57 16.67 -1.01 -12.70
CA HIS A 57 17.43 0.23 -12.84
C HIS A 57 18.07 0.67 -11.52
N ALA A 58 17.33 0.62 -10.40
CA ALA A 58 17.85 0.93 -9.07
C ALA A 58 18.98 -0.01 -8.68
N ARG A 59 18.85 -1.32 -8.95
CA ARG A 59 19.93 -2.32 -8.73
C ARG A 59 21.20 -1.97 -9.50
N PHE A 60 21.07 -1.65 -10.79
CA PHE A 60 22.21 -1.26 -11.63
C PHE A 60 22.88 0.01 -11.09
N ARG A 61 22.07 0.96 -10.62
CA ARG A 61 22.55 2.22 -10.04
C ARG A 61 23.31 2.01 -8.73
N LEU A 62 22.73 1.30 -7.76
CA LEU A 62 23.39 0.92 -6.50
C LEU A 62 24.73 0.21 -6.75
N LYS A 63 24.77 -0.73 -7.70
CA LYS A 63 25.99 -1.44 -8.09
C LYS A 63 27.05 -0.54 -8.75
N LYS A 64 26.65 0.49 -9.49
CA LYS A 64 27.56 1.49 -10.09
C LYS A 64 28.10 2.47 -9.05
N GLU A 65 27.25 2.89 -8.11
CA GLU A 65 27.57 3.90 -7.09
C GLU A 65 28.22 3.29 -5.83
N GLY A 66 28.33 1.96 -5.75
CA GLY A 66 28.98 1.23 -4.65
C GLY A 66 28.14 1.09 -3.39
N GLU A 67 26.85 1.45 -3.45
CA GLU A 67 25.96 1.45 -2.30
C GLU A 67 25.52 0.04 -1.88
N LEU A 68 25.47 -0.19 -0.57
CA LEU A 68 24.97 -1.43 0.02
C LEU A 68 23.43 -1.37 0.17
N PRO A 69 22.65 -2.23 -0.52
CA PRO A 69 21.19 -2.24 -0.40
C PRO A 69 20.70 -2.56 1.02
N GLU A 70 21.57 -3.18 1.82
CA GLU A 70 21.33 -3.48 3.23
C GLU A 70 21.10 -2.22 4.08
N LYS A 71 21.72 -1.09 3.69
CA LYS A 71 21.58 0.20 4.38
C LYS A 71 20.36 1.00 3.91
N ASN A 72 19.84 0.70 2.72
CA ASN A 72 18.78 1.47 2.05
C ASN A 72 17.49 0.63 1.85
N PRO A 73 16.76 0.29 2.93
CA PRO A 73 15.51 -0.48 2.84
C PRO A 73 14.36 0.34 2.24
N ILE A 74 13.66 -0.25 1.28
CA ILE A 74 12.56 0.36 0.51
C ILE A 74 11.20 -0.17 1.02
N LYS A 75 10.12 0.61 0.86
CA LYS A 75 8.75 0.22 1.25
C LYS A 75 7.91 -0.07 0.00
N PHE A 76 7.42 -1.30 -0.16
CA PHE A 76 6.51 -1.70 -1.24
C PHE A 76 5.15 -2.16 -0.71
N PHE A 77 4.10 -2.01 -1.52
CA PHE A 77 2.77 -2.55 -1.21
C PHE A 77 2.66 -4.06 -1.49
N ASN A 78 3.41 -4.57 -2.47
CA ASN A 78 3.45 -5.99 -2.84
C ASN A 78 4.86 -6.55 -2.70
N ASN A 79 4.95 -7.88 -2.57
CA ASN A 79 6.17 -8.68 -2.56
C ASN A 79 6.39 -9.47 -3.87
N ASP A 80 5.54 -9.31 -4.89
CA ASP A 80 5.49 -10.16 -6.09
C ASP A 80 6.51 -9.83 -7.18
N TYR A 81 7.61 -9.15 -6.81
CA TYR A 81 8.65 -8.66 -7.72
C TYR A 81 9.92 -9.54 -7.67
N GLU A 82 10.62 -9.61 -8.80
CA GLU A 82 11.92 -10.26 -8.90
C GLU A 82 13.03 -9.36 -8.39
N GLY A 83 14.09 -9.94 -7.82
CA GLY A 83 15.27 -9.19 -7.37
C GLY A 83 15.07 -8.40 -6.08
N ILE A 84 14.08 -8.73 -5.26
CA ILE A 84 13.93 -8.20 -3.89
C ILE A 84 14.05 -9.29 -2.82
N ILE A 85 14.33 -8.85 -1.60
CA ILE A 85 14.35 -9.65 -0.37
C ILE A 85 13.44 -8.95 0.63
N VAL A 86 12.35 -9.60 1.03
CA VAL A 86 11.50 -9.11 2.12
C VAL A 86 12.28 -9.22 3.43
N LYS A 87 12.35 -8.12 4.18
CA LYS A 87 12.95 -8.07 5.53
C LYS A 87 11.89 -7.94 6.62
N ALA A 88 10.72 -7.38 6.31
CA ALA A 88 9.59 -7.36 7.24
C ALA A 88 8.25 -7.20 6.50
N GLU A 89 7.23 -7.95 6.90
CA GLU A 89 5.91 -7.98 6.26
C GLU A 89 4.92 -6.96 6.87
N PRO A 90 3.79 -6.66 6.21
CA PRO A 90 2.72 -5.85 6.80
C PRO A 90 2.18 -6.40 8.13
N ASN A 91 1.73 -5.52 9.02
CA ASN A 91 1.08 -5.85 10.30
C ASN A 91 0.18 -4.69 10.78
N TRP A 92 -0.33 -4.73 12.03
CA TRP A 92 -1.30 -3.75 12.54
C TRP A 92 -0.80 -2.29 12.66
N TYR A 93 0.50 -2.03 12.45
CA TYR A 93 1.11 -0.68 12.39
C TYR A 93 1.65 -0.37 10.99
N ARG A 94 2.11 -1.41 10.27
CA ARG A 94 2.88 -1.30 9.04
C ARG A 94 2.06 -1.81 7.86
N LYS A 95 1.58 -0.90 7.00
CA LYS A 95 0.79 -1.21 5.79
C LYS A 95 1.62 -1.63 4.55
N HIS A 96 2.93 -1.90 4.70
CA HIS A 96 3.87 -2.07 3.60
C HIS A 96 4.92 -3.15 3.92
N TYR A 97 5.37 -3.89 2.90
CA TYR A 97 6.57 -4.71 2.99
C TYR A 97 7.80 -3.80 3.09
N VAL A 98 8.71 -4.09 4.01
CA VAL A 98 10.08 -3.57 3.99
C VAL A 98 10.93 -4.54 3.18
N VAL A 99 11.51 -4.05 2.10
CA VAL A 99 12.27 -4.85 1.13
C VAL A 99 13.66 -4.26 0.91
N GLN A 100 14.60 -5.11 0.53
CA GLN A 100 15.91 -4.70 0.01
C GLN A 100 16.10 -5.27 -1.39
N ILE A 101 16.80 -4.54 -2.26
CA ILE A 101 17.12 -5.01 -3.60
C ILE A 101 18.26 -6.03 -3.50
N ARG A 102 18.05 -7.22 -4.08
CA ARG A 102 19.10 -8.24 -4.23
C ARG A 102 20.05 -7.79 -5.35
N MET A 103 21.34 -7.67 -5.04
CA MET A 103 22.43 -7.48 -6.02
C MET A 103 22.43 -8.58 -7.09
#